data_AF-A0A1V1ZC60-F1
#
_entry.id   AF-A0A1V1ZC60-F1
#
_cell.length_a   1.000
_cell.length_b   1.000
_cell.length_c   1.000
_cell.angle_alpha   90.00
_cell.angle_beta   90.00
_cell.angle_gamma   90.00
#
_symmetry.space_group_name_H-M   'P 1'
#
loop_
_entity.id
_entity.type
_entity.pdbx_description
1 polymer ?
#
loop_
_entity_poly.entity_id
_entity_poly.type
_entity_poly.pdbx_seq_one_letter_code
_entity_poly.pdbx_strand_id
1 'polypeptide(L)'
;MKQTYLFLMIMLWATLAVAQAPFITTYEVEEGDLDITIGTNSSVSGYSYTVDFGDGTVFTDQWTDRSHVYAEAGVYTVSISGNYPKAQQKSNSAKKLKSIEQWGDIEWKSMYLAFYGCSNLVVNATDAPDLSQVNSLRSMFYGCSSITTLPGLETWDTSKVITLQSMFSGCTSITTLPGIETWDVSNVINMEKMFSGATNFNQSLNDWDVSSVTSVNEMFSGATNFNQPLNSWDFSGLTSSRRMFKDAISFNQPLNKWDVSNISTMDEIFYGATSFNQPLNAWDVSNV
;
A
#
# COMPACT_ATOMS: atom_id res chain seq x y z
N MET A 1 41.97 45.62 46.33
CA MET A 1 41.71 44.29 45.74
C MET A 1 40.23 44.16 45.47
N LYS A 2 39.79 44.21 44.21
CA LYS A 2 38.39 43.98 43.82
C LYS A 2 38.25 42.50 43.44
N GLN A 3 37.38 41.76 44.12
CA GLN A 3 37.02 40.40 43.73
C GLN A 3 35.87 40.46 42.72
N THR A 4 36.08 39.83 41.56
CA THR A 4 35.06 39.59 40.54
C THR A 4 34.53 38.18 40.73
N TYR A 5 33.22 38.04 40.99
CA TYR A 5 32.55 36.74 41.02
C TYR A 5 32.05 36.39 39.61
N LEU A 6 32.52 35.25 39.09
CA LEU A 6 32.05 34.67 37.84
C LEU A 6 30.84 33.78 38.14
N PHE A 7 29.65 34.21 37.72
CA PHE A 7 28.42 33.41 37.82
C PHE A 7 28.38 32.43 36.64
N LEU A 8 28.59 31.15 36.90
CA LEU A 8 28.48 30.09 35.90
C LEU A 8 27.00 29.66 35.81
N MET A 9 26.30 30.10 34.76
CA MET A 9 24.93 29.67 34.49
C MET A 9 24.98 28.36 33.71
N ILE A 10 24.75 27.24 34.40
CA ILE A 10 24.61 25.92 33.78
C ILE A 10 23.18 25.84 33.21
N MET A 11 23.04 25.96 31.89
CA MET A 11 21.80 25.60 31.21
C MET A 11 21.70 24.08 31.17
N LEU A 12 20.75 23.53 31.92
CA LEU A 12 20.36 22.13 31.86
C LEU A 12 19.45 21.95 30.63
N TRP A 13 19.97 21.41 29.54
CA TRP A 13 19.14 20.99 28.40
C TRP A 13 18.53 19.63 28.74
N ALA A 14 17.27 19.64 29.20
CA ALA A 14 16.50 18.41 29.30
C ALA A 14 16.05 18.01 27.89
N THR A 15 16.70 17.01 27.30
CA THR A 15 16.17 16.34 26.12
C THR A 15 14.95 15.53 26.57
N LEU A 16 13.75 16.01 26.25
CA LEU A 16 12.54 15.18 26.31
C LEU A 16 12.70 14.10 25.24
N ALA A 17 12.99 12.87 25.67
CA ALA A 17 12.85 11.71 24.79
C ALA A 17 11.35 11.55 24.51
N VAL A 18 10.92 11.91 23.31
CA VAL A 18 9.56 11.59 22.85
C VAL A 18 9.56 10.10 22.55
N ALA A 19 8.62 9.36 23.16
CA ALA A 19 8.44 7.96 22.83
C ALA A 19 7.97 7.82 21.38
N GLN A 20 8.56 6.89 20.65
CA GLN A 20 8.18 6.57 19.27
C GLN A 20 6.67 6.22 19.21
N ALA A 21 5.95 6.74 18.22
CA ALA A 21 4.56 6.39 17.98
C ALA A 21 4.48 4.96 17.41
N PRO A 22 3.82 4.01 18.09
CA PRO A 22 3.83 2.62 17.65
C PRO A 22 2.97 2.41 16.39
N PHE A 23 3.30 1.36 15.64
CA PHE A 23 2.39 0.75 14.68
C PHE A 23 1.35 -0.08 15.44
N ILE A 24 0.06 0.22 15.27
CA ILE A 24 -1.03 -0.40 16.03
C ILE A 24 -1.95 -1.16 15.09
N THR A 25 -2.20 -2.42 15.43
CA THR A 25 -3.10 -3.32 14.70
C THR A 25 -4.03 -4.05 15.65
N THR A 26 -5.10 -4.64 15.14
CA THR A 26 -5.89 -5.62 15.90
C THR A 26 -5.85 -7.00 15.25
N TYR A 27 -5.83 -8.03 16.09
CA TYR A 27 -5.89 -9.42 15.68
C TYR A 27 -7.08 -10.11 16.34
N GLU A 28 -7.81 -10.94 15.59
CA GLU A 28 -8.85 -11.82 16.10
C GLU A 28 -8.33 -13.26 16.13
N VAL A 29 -8.36 -13.87 17.31
CA VAL A 29 -8.02 -15.28 17.50
C VAL A 29 -9.25 -16.05 17.96
N GLU A 30 -9.42 -17.27 17.46
CA GLU A 30 -10.60 -18.10 17.68
C GLU A 30 -10.29 -19.28 18.58
N GLU A 31 -11.34 -19.90 19.15
CA GLU A 31 -11.18 -21.10 19.95
C GLU A 31 -10.51 -22.22 19.12
N GLY A 32 -9.41 -22.77 19.63
CA GLY A 32 -8.60 -23.76 18.93
C GLY A 32 -7.52 -23.21 18.00
N ASP A 33 -7.44 -21.89 17.79
CA ASP A 33 -6.42 -21.22 16.97
C ASP A 33 -5.98 -19.89 17.61
N LEU A 34 -5.38 -20.01 18.80
CA LEU A 34 -5.10 -18.91 19.72
C LEU A 34 -3.75 -18.20 19.49
N ASP A 35 -2.95 -18.62 18.52
CA ASP A 35 -1.61 -18.06 18.30
C ASP A 35 -1.55 -17.02 17.18
N ILE A 36 -0.69 -16.01 17.36
CA ILE A 36 -0.27 -15.13 16.27
C ILE A 36 1.26 -15.04 16.24
N THR A 37 1.79 -14.64 15.09
CA THR A 37 3.20 -14.41 14.85
C THR A 37 3.40 -13.05 14.20
N ILE A 38 4.13 -12.17 14.88
CA ILE A 38 4.67 -10.96 14.29
C ILE A 38 5.91 -11.35 13.50
N GLY A 39 5.79 -11.28 12.17
CA GLY A 39 6.81 -11.80 11.27
C GLY A 39 7.85 -10.77 10.86
N THR A 40 9.08 -11.21 10.76
CA THR A 40 10.21 -10.48 10.18
C THR A 40 10.57 -11.05 8.82
N ASN A 41 11.37 -10.31 8.05
CA ASN A 41 11.86 -10.74 6.75
C ASN A 41 13.39 -10.71 6.74
N SER A 42 14.02 -11.87 6.57
CA SER A 42 15.48 -12.02 6.59
C SER A 42 16.22 -11.28 5.47
N SER A 43 15.51 -10.79 4.43
CA SER A 43 16.10 -9.96 3.36
C SER A 43 16.22 -8.49 3.75
N VAL A 44 15.67 -8.08 4.91
CA VAL A 44 15.80 -6.73 5.45
C VAL A 44 16.50 -6.82 6.81
N SER A 45 17.56 -6.04 6.99
CA SER A 45 18.29 -5.97 8.25
C SER A 45 17.84 -4.80 9.12
N GLY A 46 18.11 -4.91 10.42
CA GLY A 46 17.92 -3.84 11.40
C GLY A 46 16.77 -4.07 12.38
N TYR A 47 16.09 -5.22 12.37
CA TYR A 47 15.07 -5.52 13.36
C TYR A 47 15.61 -5.40 14.79
N SER A 48 14.96 -4.54 15.57
CA SER A 48 15.16 -4.37 17.00
C SER A 48 13.89 -3.68 17.51
N TYR A 49 12.87 -4.49 17.75
CA TYR A 49 11.51 -4.00 18.02
C TYR A 49 10.97 -4.52 19.34
N THR A 50 10.02 -3.77 19.89
CA THR A 50 9.18 -4.18 21.00
C THR A 50 7.80 -4.47 20.47
N VAL A 51 7.20 -5.58 20.92
CA VAL A 51 5.81 -5.92 20.66
C VAL A 51 5.06 -6.09 21.97
N ASP A 52 3.95 -5.38 22.11
CA ASP A 52 2.92 -5.60 23.13
C ASP A 52 1.74 -6.33 22.48
N PHE A 53 1.42 -7.53 22.97
CA PHE A 53 0.36 -8.36 22.42
C PHE A 53 -1.05 -7.98 22.89
N GLY A 54 -1.19 -6.97 23.76
CA GLY A 54 -2.49 -6.43 24.18
C GLY A 54 -3.16 -7.20 25.32
N ASP A 55 -2.51 -8.22 25.87
CA ASP A 55 -2.97 -9.02 27.01
C ASP A 55 -2.05 -8.87 28.24
N GLY A 56 -1.18 -7.86 28.22
CA GLY A 56 -0.14 -7.62 29.23
C GLY A 56 1.19 -8.33 28.92
N THR A 57 1.25 -9.14 27.86
CA THR A 57 2.50 -9.77 27.40
C THR A 57 3.27 -8.83 26.49
N VAL A 58 4.48 -8.44 26.91
CA VAL A 58 5.38 -7.57 26.15
C VAL A 58 6.73 -8.26 25.95
N PHE A 59 7.23 -8.22 24.71
CA PHE A 59 8.59 -8.67 24.38
C PHE A 59 9.38 -7.50 23.79
N THR A 60 10.49 -7.15 24.44
CA THR A 60 11.42 -6.11 23.98
C THR A 60 12.60 -6.70 23.22
N ASP A 61 13.33 -5.89 22.46
CA ASP A 61 14.58 -6.26 21.80
C ASP A 61 14.47 -7.51 20.90
N GLN A 62 13.38 -7.61 20.13
CA GLN A 62 13.16 -8.70 19.19
C GLN A 62 13.89 -8.43 17.86
N TRP A 63 14.56 -9.45 17.33
CA TRP A 63 15.34 -9.39 16.09
C TRP A 63 14.80 -10.29 14.98
N THR A 64 13.92 -11.21 15.34
CA THR A 64 13.33 -12.23 14.47
C THR A 64 11.82 -12.29 14.70
N ASP A 65 11.16 -13.23 14.05
CA ASP A 65 9.75 -13.53 14.29
C ASP A 65 9.47 -13.71 15.79
N ARG A 66 8.33 -13.20 16.24
CA ARG A 66 7.84 -13.38 17.60
C ARG A 66 6.42 -13.94 17.58
N SER A 67 6.28 -15.14 18.13
CA SER A 67 4.98 -15.78 18.33
C SER A 67 4.47 -15.57 19.75
N HIS A 68 3.14 -15.57 19.87
CA HIS A 68 2.40 -15.49 21.13
C HIS A 68 1.14 -16.35 21.04
N VAL A 69 0.72 -16.90 22.18
CA VAL A 69 -0.50 -17.71 22.30
C VAL A 69 -1.38 -17.07 23.37
N TYR A 70 -2.57 -16.63 22.98
CA TYR A 70 -3.52 -16.04 23.90
C TYR A 70 -4.19 -17.09 24.78
N ALA A 71 -4.62 -16.70 25.97
CA ALA A 71 -5.30 -17.61 26.91
C ALA A 71 -6.76 -17.89 26.49
N GLU A 72 -7.41 -16.93 25.84
CA GLU A 72 -8.81 -16.99 25.44
C GLU A 72 -8.98 -16.47 24.00
N ALA A 73 -10.07 -16.86 23.35
CA ALA A 73 -10.45 -16.30 22.05
C ALA A 73 -10.89 -14.84 22.21
N GLY A 74 -10.62 -14.01 21.22
CA GLY A 74 -10.99 -12.59 21.27
C GLY A 74 -10.26 -11.72 20.27
N VAL A 75 -10.51 -10.42 20.37
CA VAL A 75 -9.83 -9.38 19.60
C VAL A 75 -8.82 -8.68 20.49
N TYR A 76 -7.56 -8.68 20.06
CA TYR A 76 -6.44 -8.11 20.79
C TYR A 76 -5.83 -6.95 20.01
N THR A 77 -5.51 -5.87 20.71
CA THR A 77 -4.77 -4.74 20.13
C THR A 77 -3.28 -4.99 20.29
N VAL A 78 -2.57 -5.12 19.18
CA VAL A 78 -1.13 -5.36 19.15
C VAL A 78 -0.42 -4.07 18.77
N SER A 79 0.57 -3.67 19.55
CA SER A 79 1.40 -2.49 19.26
C SER A 79 2.85 -2.88 19.05
N ILE A 80 3.48 -2.30 18.02
CA ILE A 80 4.87 -2.52 17.66
C ILE A 80 5.60 -1.17 17.67
N SER A 81 6.72 -1.11 18.39
CA SER A 81 7.61 0.04 18.42
C SER A 81 9.07 -0.42 18.27
N GLY A 82 10.00 0.52 18.13
CA GLY A 82 11.39 0.25 17.77
C GLY A 82 11.57 0.12 16.26
N ASN A 83 12.69 -0.49 15.86
CA ASN A 83 13.03 -0.69 14.46
C ASN A 83 12.36 -1.96 13.92
N TYR A 84 11.27 -1.80 13.18
CA TYR A 84 10.54 -2.86 12.50
C TYR A 84 10.40 -2.53 11.01
N PRO A 85 11.51 -2.60 10.24
CA PRO A 85 11.64 -1.93 8.94
C PRO A 85 10.78 -2.53 7.82
N LYS A 86 10.17 -3.70 8.05
CA LYS A 86 9.28 -4.37 7.11
C LYS A 86 8.39 -5.37 7.85
N ALA A 87 7.09 -5.27 7.65
CA ALA A 87 6.14 -6.30 8.08
C ALA A 87 6.19 -7.52 7.14
N GLN A 88 6.07 -8.72 7.71
CA GLN A 88 5.98 -9.96 6.93
C GLN A 88 4.86 -10.82 7.49
N GLN A 89 3.76 -10.93 6.74
CA GLN A 89 2.67 -11.80 7.14
C GLN A 89 3.09 -13.26 7.16
N LYS A 90 2.64 -13.97 8.20
CA LYS A 90 2.81 -15.42 8.39
C LYS A 90 1.46 -16.09 8.18
N SER A 91 1.46 -17.31 7.66
CA SER A 91 0.23 -18.01 7.26
C SER A 91 -0.77 -18.20 8.40
N ASN A 92 -0.29 -18.43 9.62
CA ASN A 92 -1.10 -18.54 10.83
C ASN A 92 -1.70 -17.20 11.30
N SER A 93 -1.20 -16.06 10.82
CA SER A 93 -1.55 -14.72 11.33
C SER A 93 -2.23 -13.83 10.31
N ALA A 94 -1.99 -14.03 9.01
CA ALA A 94 -2.44 -13.13 7.95
C ALA A 94 -3.97 -12.92 7.93
N LYS A 95 -4.74 -13.99 8.13
CA LYS A 95 -6.22 -13.92 8.19
C LYS A 95 -6.75 -13.40 9.53
N LYS A 96 -5.92 -13.46 10.59
CA LYS A 96 -6.26 -13.01 11.93
C LYS A 96 -6.07 -11.51 12.08
N LEU A 97 -5.23 -10.87 11.27
CA LEU A 97 -5.11 -9.41 11.21
C LEU A 97 -6.43 -8.79 10.75
N LYS A 98 -7.09 -8.07 11.68
CA LYS A 98 -8.40 -7.46 11.47
C LYS A 98 -8.32 -6.00 11.06
N SER A 99 -7.44 -5.24 11.69
CA SER A 99 -7.31 -3.83 11.36
C SER A 99 -5.92 -3.26 11.56
N ILE A 100 -5.65 -2.20 10.80
CA ILE A 100 -4.58 -1.23 11.09
C ILE A 100 -5.25 0.00 11.68
N GLU A 101 -4.92 0.30 12.94
CA GLU A 101 -5.47 1.41 13.71
C GLU A 101 -4.56 2.64 13.69
N GLN A 102 -3.25 2.43 13.53
CA GLN A 102 -2.25 3.50 13.46
C GLN A 102 -1.00 3.02 12.71
N TRP A 103 -0.44 3.84 11.84
CA TRP A 103 0.84 3.56 11.19
C TRP A 103 2.04 3.81 12.11
N GLY A 104 1.97 4.88 12.91
CA GLY A 104 3.07 5.32 13.75
C GLY A 104 4.18 6.00 12.97
N ASP A 105 5.33 6.18 13.60
CA ASP A 105 6.54 6.82 13.03
C ASP A 105 7.68 5.79 12.85
N ILE A 106 7.33 4.54 12.53
CA ILE A 106 8.30 3.54 12.07
C ILE A 106 8.76 3.93 10.67
N GLU A 107 10.06 4.16 10.50
CA GLU A 107 10.69 4.36 9.18
C GLU A 107 10.71 3.03 8.41
N TRP A 108 9.76 2.86 7.48
CA TRP A 108 9.64 1.62 6.72
C TRP A 108 10.70 1.56 5.63
N LYS A 109 11.53 0.50 5.62
CA LYS A 109 12.46 0.23 4.51
C LYS A 109 11.77 -0.45 3.33
N SER A 110 10.67 -1.15 3.57
CA SER A 110 9.92 -1.82 2.51
C SER A 110 8.49 -2.15 2.95
N MET A 111 7.53 -1.87 2.07
CA MET A 111 6.14 -2.32 2.19
C MET A 111 5.80 -3.48 1.23
N TYR A 112 6.80 -4.04 0.55
CA TYR A 112 6.61 -5.15 -0.39
C TYR A 112 6.00 -6.37 0.32
N LEU A 113 4.77 -6.74 -0.07
CA LEU A 113 3.97 -7.82 0.52
C LEU A 113 3.57 -7.63 2.00
N ALA A 114 3.65 -6.41 2.54
CA ALA A 114 3.47 -6.16 3.98
C ALA A 114 2.14 -6.68 4.55
N PHE A 115 1.05 -6.65 3.78
CA PHE A 115 -0.29 -7.13 4.15
C PHE A 115 -0.87 -8.11 3.11
N TYR A 116 0.00 -8.80 2.37
CA TYR A 116 -0.41 -9.74 1.34
C TYR A 116 -1.36 -10.82 1.90
N GLY A 117 -2.52 -10.96 1.28
CA GLY A 117 -3.50 -11.99 1.59
C GLY A 117 -4.23 -11.80 2.92
N CYS A 118 -4.11 -10.64 3.57
CA CYS A 118 -4.88 -10.29 4.76
C CYS A 118 -6.33 -10.01 4.37
N SER A 119 -7.08 -11.07 4.07
CA SER A 119 -8.41 -10.99 3.47
C SER A 119 -9.45 -10.32 4.35
N ASN A 120 -9.24 -10.33 5.67
CA ASN A 120 -10.13 -9.77 6.70
C ASN A 120 -9.74 -8.35 7.14
N LEU A 121 -8.67 -7.78 6.55
CA LEU A 121 -8.11 -6.49 6.96
C LEU A 121 -9.04 -5.33 6.61
N VAL A 122 -9.19 -4.41 7.56
CA VAL A 122 -9.74 -3.06 7.40
C VAL A 122 -8.68 -2.04 7.82
N VAL A 123 -8.70 -0.83 7.26
CA VAL A 123 -7.76 0.24 7.65
C VAL A 123 -8.55 1.39 8.25
N ASN A 124 -8.34 1.62 9.55
CA ASN A 124 -8.94 2.72 10.31
C ASN A 124 -7.95 3.87 10.53
N ALA A 125 -6.65 3.59 10.40
CA ALA A 125 -5.57 4.55 10.55
C ALA A 125 -5.74 5.77 9.65
N THR A 126 -5.66 6.96 10.25
CA THR A 126 -5.72 8.26 9.54
C THR A 126 -4.38 8.97 9.49
N ASP A 127 -3.36 8.45 10.19
CA ASP A 127 -1.98 8.92 10.09
C ASP A 127 -1.29 8.36 8.84
N ALA A 128 -0.08 8.85 8.56
CA ALA A 128 0.71 8.40 7.41
C ALA A 128 1.81 7.43 7.87
N PRO A 129 2.07 6.32 7.15
CA PRO A 129 3.31 5.59 7.32
C PRO A 129 4.49 6.45 6.85
N ASP A 130 5.62 6.37 7.54
CA ASP A 130 6.87 6.95 7.04
C ASP A 130 7.41 6.09 5.88
N LEU A 131 7.11 6.55 4.65
CA LEU A 131 7.53 5.93 3.40
C LEU A 131 8.87 6.48 2.87
N SER A 132 9.61 7.26 3.67
CA SER A 132 10.81 7.98 3.21
C SER A 132 11.94 7.07 2.71
N GLN A 133 11.92 5.77 3.04
CA GLN A 133 12.85 4.75 2.53
C GLN A 133 12.19 3.72 1.59
N VAL A 134 10.89 3.86 1.30
CA VAL A 134 10.13 2.90 0.50
C VAL A 134 10.14 3.29 -0.97
N ASN A 135 10.70 2.43 -1.81
CA ASN A 135 10.65 2.58 -3.28
C ASN A 135 9.63 1.63 -3.95
N SER A 136 8.96 0.77 -3.19
CA SER A 136 8.06 -0.26 -3.72
C SER A 136 6.92 -0.53 -2.76
N LEU A 137 5.69 -0.28 -3.23
CA LEU A 137 4.44 -0.69 -2.58
C LEU A 137 3.86 -1.97 -3.22
N ARG A 138 4.71 -2.71 -3.94
CA ARG A 138 4.28 -3.89 -4.70
C ARG A 138 3.53 -4.86 -3.80
N SER A 139 2.33 -5.24 -4.23
CA SER A 139 1.49 -6.24 -3.59
C SER A 139 1.21 -5.99 -2.10
N MET A 140 1.32 -4.74 -1.63
CA MET A 140 1.18 -4.40 -0.22
C MET A 140 -0.16 -4.88 0.35
N PHE A 141 -1.26 -4.66 -0.38
CA PHE A 141 -2.62 -5.06 0.00
C PHE A 141 -3.20 -6.13 -0.95
N TYR A 142 -2.36 -6.88 -1.66
CA TYR A 142 -2.85 -7.89 -2.59
C TYR A 142 -3.79 -8.89 -1.89
N GLY A 143 -4.99 -9.09 -2.40
CA GLY A 143 -5.98 -10.02 -1.86
C GLY A 143 -6.64 -9.57 -0.56
N CYS A 144 -6.49 -8.31 -0.15
CA CYS A 144 -7.22 -7.72 0.98
C CYS A 144 -8.69 -7.46 0.61
N SER A 145 -9.49 -8.52 0.55
CA SER A 145 -10.88 -8.48 0.08
C SER A 145 -11.86 -7.76 1.01
N SER A 146 -11.52 -7.48 2.27
CA SER A 146 -12.39 -6.77 3.21
C SER A 146 -12.17 -5.26 3.26
N ILE A 147 -11.11 -4.74 2.63
CA ILE A 147 -10.89 -3.30 2.56
C ILE A 147 -11.98 -2.69 1.68
N THR A 148 -12.82 -1.83 2.26
CA THR A 148 -13.82 -1.04 1.54
C THR A 148 -13.33 0.38 1.25
N THR A 149 -12.50 0.92 2.16
CA THR A 149 -11.85 2.21 2.07
C THR A 149 -10.53 2.24 2.85
N LEU A 150 -9.63 3.15 2.50
CA LEU A 150 -8.45 3.52 3.29
C LEU A 150 -8.47 5.04 3.48
N PRO A 151 -8.71 5.56 4.69
CA PRO A 151 -8.61 6.99 4.96
C PRO A 151 -7.15 7.44 5.04
N GLY A 152 -6.92 8.76 4.91
CA GLY A 152 -5.61 9.37 5.14
C GLY A 152 -4.59 9.18 4.01
N LEU A 153 -4.97 8.63 2.85
CA LEU A 153 -4.03 8.43 1.74
C LEU A 153 -3.47 9.74 1.19
N GLU A 154 -4.18 10.86 1.37
CA GLU A 154 -3.72 12.20 1.00
C GLU A 154 -2.46 12.64 1.76
N THR A 155 -2.16 11.97 2.88
CA THR A 155 -0.99 12.26 3.72
C THR A 155 0.21 11.37 3.42
N TRP A 156 0.05 10.36 2.56
CA TRP A 156 1.14 9.44 2.21
C TRP A 156 2.12 10.11 1.24
N ASP A 157 3.40 10.18 1.62
CA ASP A 157 4.45 10.63 0.71
C ASP A 157 4.87 9.47 -0.21
N THR A 158 4.31 9.46 -1.43
CA THR A 158 4.64 8.46 -2.46
C THR A 158 5.74 8.90 -3.42
N SER A 159 6.36 10.07 -3.20
CA SER A 159 7.29 10.69 -4.16
C SER A 159 8.51 9.82 -4.50
N LYS A 160 8.89 8.89 -3.62
CA LYS A 160 10.03 7.96 -3.83
C LYS A 160 9.61 6.58 -4.38
N VAL A 161 8.32 6.33 -4.53
CA VAL A 161 7.81 5.04 -4.99
C VAL A 161 8.06 4.86 -6.48
N ILE A 162 8.67 3.74 -6.86
CA ILE A 162 9.00 3.37 -8.23
C ILE A 162 8.02 2.34 -8.79
N THR A 163 7.38 1.53 -7.93
CA THR A 163 6.40 0.54 -8.38
C THR A 163 5.20 0.38 -7.44
N LEU A 164 4.03 0.33 -8.07
CA LEU A 164 2.72 0.08 -7.45
C LEU A 164 2.15 -1.29 -7.87
N GLN A 165 3.01 -2.16 -8.42
CA GLN A 165 2.60 -3.43 -9.03
C GLN A 165 1.71 -4.26 -8.08
N SER A 166 0.52 -4.60 -8.55
CA SER A 166 -0.47 -5.41 -7.84
C SER A 166 -0.86 -4.92 -6.44
N MET A 167 -0.64 -3.64 -6.10
CA MET A 167 -0.84 -3.12 -4.75
C MET A 167 -2.24 -3.42 -4.19
N PHE A 168 -3.29 -3.22 -4.99
CA PHE A 168 -4.69 -3.48 -4.65
C PHE A 168 -5.31 -4.62 -5.47
N SER A 169 -4.49 -5.46 -6.10
CA SER A 169 -5.04 -6.58 -6.87
C SER A 169 -5.82 -7.54 -5.98
N GLY A 170 -7.01 -7.95 -6.41
CA GLY A 170 -7.90 -8.83 -5.65
C GLY A 170 -8.61 -8.15 -4.47
N CYS A 171 -8.49 -6.83 -4.32
CA CYS A 171 -9.25 -6.07 -3.32
C CYS A 171 -10.68 -5.80 -3.83
N THR A 172 -11.51 -6.85 -3.83
CA THR A 172 -12.84 -6.83 -4.44
C THR A 172 -13.83 -5.86 -3.80
N SER A 173 -13.64 -5.51 -2.51
CA SER A 173 -14.57 -4.64 -1.77
C SER A 173 -14.23 -3.16 -1.81
N ILE A 174 -13.08 -2.75 -2.36
CA ILE A 174 -12.71 -1.33 -2.40
C ILE A 174 -13.74 -0.56 -3.22
N THR A 175 -14.36 0.43 -2.60
CA THR A 175 -15.31 1.35 -3.26
C THR A 175 -14.72 2.74 -3.41
N THR A 176 -13.99 3.22 -2.40
CA THR A 176 -13.38 4.56 -2.36
C THR A 176 -12.05 4.51 -1.62
N LEU A 177 -11.03 5.17 -2.14
CA LEU A 177 -9.72 5.41 -1.57
C LEU A 177 -9.50 6.93 -1.46
N PRO A 178 -10.12 7.62 -0.49
CA PRO A 178 -10.03 9.08 -0.37
C PRO A 178 -8.57 9.55 -0.34
N GLY A 179 -8.21 10.52 -1.18
CA GLY A 179 -6.86 11.06 -1.25
C GLY A 179 -5.90 10.33 -2.20
N ILE A 180 -6.28 9.19 -2.78
CA ILE A 180 -5.40 8.48 -3.74
C ILE A 180 -5.10 9.32 -4.99
N GLU A 181 -6.00 10.21 -5.37
CA GLU A 181 -5.82 11.14 -6.49
C GLU A 181 -4.70 12.15 -6.25
N THR A 182 -4.28 12.37 -5.00
CA THR A 182 -3.22 13.32 -4.64
C THR A 182 -1.83 12.68 -4.56
N TRP A 183 -1.71 11.37 -4.77
CA TRP A 183 -0.41 10.70 -4.77
C TRP A 183 0.52 11.24 -5.85
N ASP A 184 1.76 11.51 -5.48
CA ASP A 184 2.83 11.74 -6.44
C ASP A 184 3.27 10.39 -7.02
N VAL A 185 2.86 10.13 -8.26
CA VAL A 185 3.22 8.92 -9.01
C VAL A 185 4.16 9.21 -10.18
N SER A 186 4.74 10.42 -10.25
CA SER A 186 5.61 10.87 -11.35
C SER A 186 6.90 10.05 -11.50
N ASN A 187 7.34 9.40 -10.43
CA ASN A 187 8.50 8.49 -10.42
C ASN A 187 8.13 7.01 -10.62
N VAL A 188 6.85 6.67 -10.71
CA VAL A 188 6.39 5.29 -10.84
C VAL A 188 6.63 4.79 -12.27
N ILE A 189 7.30 3.65 -12.38
CA ILE A 189 7.66 3.03 -13.67
C ILE A 189 6.72 1.86 -14.01
N ASN A 190 6.19 1.18 -12.99
CA ASN A 190 5.39 -0.04 -13.15
C ASN A 190 4.13 -0.01 -12.28
N MET A 191 2.97 -0.03 -12.95
CA MET A 191 1.61 -0.08 -12.35
C MET A 191 0.86 -1.37 -12.73
N GLU A 192 1.58 -2.43 -13.14
CA GLU A 192 0.97 -3.69 -13.55
C GLU A 192 0.03 -4.24 -12.49
N LYS A 193 -1.17 -4.67 -12.88
CA LYS A 193 -2.19 -5.29 -12.03
C LYS A 193 -2.62 -4.45 -10.82
N MET A 194 -2.28 -3.15 -10.73
CA MET A 194 -2.50 -2.35 -9.51
C MET A 194 -3.91 -2.50 -8.93
N PHE A 195 -4.94 -2.49 -9.80
CA PHE A 195 -6.36 -2.67 -9.45
C PHE A 195 -6.98 -3.91 -10.10
N SER A 196 -6.17 -4.89 -10.50
CA SER A 196 -6.67 -6.11 -11.14
C SER A 196 -7.60 -6.87 -10.19
N GLY A 197 -8.86 -7.07 -10.59
CA GLY A 197 -9.90 -7.72 -9.79
C GLY A 197 -10.50 -6.87 -8.68
N ALA A 198 -10.20 -5.56 -8.63
CA ALA A 198 -10.86 -4.62 -7.72
C ALA A 198 -12.27 -4.29 -8.26
N THR A 199 -13.18 -5.26 -8.17
CA THR A 199 -14.48 -5.26 -8.87
C THR A 199 -15.35 -4.06 -8.59
N ASN A 200 -15.28 -3.50 -7.37
CA ASN A 200 -16.09 -2.35 -6.95
C ASN A 200 -15.40 -0.99 -7.13
N PHE A 201 -14.12 -0.96 -7.51
CA PHE A 201 -13.35 0.27 -7.61
C PHE A 201 -13.79 1.10 -8.82
N ASN A 202 -14.12 2.37 -8.60
CA ASN A 202 -14.53 3.30 -9.65
C ASN A 202 -14.18 4.77 -9.32
N GLN A 203 -13.09 5.00 -8.57
CA GLN A 203 -12.63 6.35 -8.24
C GLN A 203 -11.74 6.91 -9.37
N SER A 204 -11.83 8.23 -9.59
CA SER A 204 -11.02 8.91 -10.60
C SER A 204 -9.54 8.86 -10.24
N LEU A 205 -8.71 8.60 -11.25
CA LEU A 205 -7.24 8.65 -11.19
C LEU A 205 -6.67 9.61 -12.25
N ASN A 206 -7.52 10.48 -12.80
CA ASN A 206 -7.22 11.30 -13.96
C ASN A 206 -6.13 12.36 -13.69
N ASP A 207 -5.85 12.68 -12.43
CA ASP A 207 -4.86 13.70 -12.05
C ASP A 207 -3.44 13.12 -11.86
N TRP A 208 -3.27 11.81 -12.00
CA TRP A 208 -1.96 11.16 -11.93
C TRP A 208 -1.07 11.50 -13.13
N ASP A 209 0.17 11.89 -12.85
CA ASP A 209 1.24 11.98 -13.86
C ASP A 209 1.85 10.60 -14.09
N VAL A 210 1.42 9.93 -15.15
CA VAL A 210 1.88 8.59 -15.55
C VAL A 210 2.94 8.63 -16.66
N SER A 211 3.53 9.79 -16.96
CA SER A 211 4.48 9.95 -18.07
C SER A 211 5.74 9.07 -17.96
N SER A 212 6.11 8.67 -16.75
CA SER A 212 7.23 7.75 -16.47
C SER A 212 6.86 6.26 -16.54
N VAL A 213 5.57 5.92 -16.66
CA VAL A 213 5.10 4.54 -16.60
C VAL A 213 5.39 3.82 -17.92
N THR A 214 6.05 2.66 -17.81
CA THR A 214 6.44 1.84 -18.97
C THR A 214 5.56 0.60 -19.17
N SER A 215 4.82 0.19 -18.13
CA SER A 215 3.89 -0.94 -18.16
C SER A 215 2.66 -0.73 -17.27
N VAL A 216 1.48 -0.95 -17.87
CA VAL A 216 0.16 -0.96 -17.22
C VAL A 216 -0.58 -2.28 -17.44
N ASN A 217 0.18 -3.36 -17.67
CA ASN A 217 -0.40 -4.68 -17.95
C ASN A 217 -1.41 -5.08 -16.88
N GLU A 218 -2.60 -5.49 -17.30
CA GLU A 218 -3.68 -5.96 -16.44
C GLU A 218 -4.11 -4.96 -15.35
N MET A 219 -3.75 -3.66 -15.43
CA MET A 219 -3.97 -2.69 -14.34
C MET A 219 -5.43 -2.66 -13.84
N PHE A 220 -6.41 -2.73 -14.74
CA PHE A 220 -7.84 -2.77 -14.44
C PHE A 220 -8.49 -4.09 -14.89
N SER A 221 -7.70 -5.15 -15.10
CA SER A 221 -8.24 -6.46 -15.52
C SER A 221 -9.23 -6.99 -14.47
N GLY A 222 -10.48 -7.22 -14.85
CA GLY A 222 -11.56 -7.66 -13.96
C GLY A 222 -12.07 -6.59 -12.99
N ALA A 223 -11.68 -5.31 -13.15
CA ALA A 223 -12.27 -4.20 -12.41
C ALA A 223 -13.64 -3.83 -13.02
N THR A 224 -14.64 -4.68 -12.77
CA THR A 224 -15.92 -4.70 -13.50
C THR A 224 -16.69 -3.38 -13.48
N ASN A 225 -16.56 -2.60 -12.39
CA ASN A 225 -17.27 -1.31 -12.23
C ASN A 225 -16.45 -0.10 -12.68
N PHE A 226 -15.17 -0.26 -13.01
CA PHE A 226 -14.30 0.86 -13.35
C PHE A 226 -14.73 1.50 -14.68
N ASN A 227 -15.06 2.79 -14.62
CA ASN A 227 -15.52 3.59 -15.76
C ASN A 227 -15.18 5.08 -15.57
N GLN A 228 -13.93 5.38 -15.20
CA GLN A 228 -13.44 6.74 -14.99
C GLN A 228 -12.57 7.21 -16.16
N PRO A 229 -12.60 8.53 -16.48
CA PRO A 229 -11.77 9.06 -17.55
C PRO A 229 -10.28 8.89 -17.22
N LEU A 230 -9.51 8.58 -18.25
CA LEU A 230 -8.04 8.43 -18.21
C LEU A 230 -7.38 9.19 -19.37
N ASN A 231 -8.11 10.11 -20.00
CA ASN A 231 -7.68 10.74 -21.26
C ASN A 231 -6.61 11.83 -21.08
N SER A 232 -6.31 12.21 -19.83
CA SER A 232 -5.19 13.08 -19.46
C SER A 232 -3.86 12.34 -19.34
N TRP A 233 -3.89 11.01 -19.24
CA TRP A 233 -2.69 10.20 -19.06
C TRP A 233 -1.79 10.26 -20.29
N ASP A 234 -0.52 10.59 -20.06
CA ASP A 234 0.52 10.56 -21.08
C ASP A 234 1.17 9.17 -21.14
N PHE A 235 0.90 8.45 -22.23
CA PHE A 235 1.43 7.12 -22.50
C PHE A 235 2.53 7.09 -23.57
N SER A 236 3.12 8.25 -23.87
CA SER A 236 4.28 8.31 -24.77
C SER A 236 5.45 7.44 -24.30
N GLY A 237 5.61 7.21 -22.99
CA GLY A 237 6.60 6.28 -22.43
C GLY A 237 6.18 4.80 -22.36
N LEU A 238 4.93 4.47 -22.68
CA LEU A 238 4.35 3.14 -22.46
C LEU A 238 4.81 2.15 -23.53
N THR A 239 5.25 0.97 -23.11
CA THR A 239 5.74 -0.10 -24.02
C THR A 239 4.81 -1.31 -24.08
N SER A 240 3.93 -1.47 -23.08
CA SER A 240 3.07 -2.64 -22.88
C SER A 240 1.78 -2.26 -22.18
N SER A 241 0.63 -2.67 -22.75
CA SER A 241 -0.72 -2.41 -22.21
C SER A 241 -1.59 -3.67 -22.19
N ARG A 242 -0.98 -4.86 -22.21
CA ARG A 242 -1.65 -6.17 -22.29
C ARG A 242 -2.77 -6.26 -21.28
N ARG A 243 -3.97 -6.65 -21.73
CA ARG A 243 -5.13 -6.92 -20.88
C ARG A 243 -5.51 -5.78 -19.92
N MET A 244 -5.13 -4.52 -20.19
CA MET A 244 -5.33 -3.40 -19.25
C MET A 244 -6.78 -3.30 -18.77
N PHE A 245 -7.76 -3.51 -19.66
CA PHE A 245 -9.20 -3.49 -19.36
C PHE A 245 -9.88 -4.84 -19.62
N LYS A 246 -9.13 -5.95 -19.59
CA LYS A 246 -9.69 -7.28 -19.79
C LYS A 246 -10.80 -7.51 -18.75
N ASP A 247 -12.00 -7.89 -19.16
CA ASP A 247 -13.18 -8.09 -18.31
C ASP A 247 -13.58 -6.85 -17.46
N ALA A 248 -13.15 -5.63 -17.83
CA ALA A 248 -13.62 -4.38 -17.23
C ALA A 248 -14.98 -4.00 -17.83
N ILE A 249 -16.01 -4.75 -17.44
CA ILE A 249 -17.36 -4.77 -18.05
C ILE A 249 -17.94 -3.37 -18.29
N SER A 250 -17.81 -2.45 -17.33
CA SER A 250 -18.43 -1.12 -17.39
C SER A 250 -17.60 -0.06 -18.13
N PHE A 251 -16.35 -0.35 -18.48
CA PHE A 251 -15.43 0.65 -19.02
C PHE A 251 -15.87 1.12 -20.41
N ASN A 252 -16.15 2.41 -20.55
CA ASN A 252 -16.59 3.02 -21.81
C ASN A 252 -16.18 4.50 -21.91
N GLN A 253 -14.91 4.80 -21.60
CA GLN A 253 -14.38 6.18 -21.62
C GLN A 253 -13.53 6.43 -22.86
N PRO A 254 -13.53 7.65 -23.42
CA PRO A 254 -12.76 7.98 -24.61
C PRO A 254 -11.26 7.91 -24.33
N LEU A 255 -10.53 7.20 -25.20
CA LEU A 255 -9.07 7.00 -25.13
C LEU A 255 -8.33 7.56 -26.35
N ASN A 256 -9.00 8.37 -27.16
CA ASN A 256 -8.49 8.87 -28.44
C ASN A 256 -7.34 9.89 -28.31
N LYS A 257 -7.01 10.32 -27.08
CA LYS A 257 -5.88 11.21 -26.79
C LYS A 257 -4.60 10.47 -26.42
N TRP A 258 -4.66 9.17 -26.17
CA TRP A 258 -3.48 8.39 -25.85
C TRP A 258 -2.57 8.30 -27.07
N ASP A 259 -1.31 8.68 -26.88
CA ASP A 259 -0.24 8.29 -27.78
C ASP A 259 0.13 6.85 -27.47
N VAL A 260 -0.15 5.95 -28.41
CA VAL A 260 0.13 4.51 -28.29
C VAL A 260 1.22 4.05 -29.25
N SER A 261 1.88 4.98 -29.95
CA SER A 261 2.83 4.62 -31.00
C SER A 261 4.03 3.85 -30.47
N ASN A 262 4.41 3.99 -29.21
CA ASN A 262 5.57 3.29 -28.62
C ASN A 262 5.22 1.90 -28.03
N ILE A 263 3.95 1.51 -28.02
CA ILE A 263 3.50 0.25 -27.44
C ILE A 263 3.74 -0.89 -28.43
N SER A 264 4.49 -1.90 -27.99
CA SER A 264 4.80 -3.10 -28.79
C SER A 264 3.88 -4.29 -28.49
N THR A 265 3.09 -4.21 -27.41
CA THR A 265 2.23 -5.32 -26.98
C THR A 265 0.88 -4.83 -26.46
N MET A 266 -0.19 -5.25 -27.15
CA MET A 266 -1.58 -4.81 -26.96
C MET A 266 -2.58 -5.98 -26.93
N ASP A 267 -2.14 -7.20 -26.57
CA ASP A 267 -3.07 -8.34 -26.53
C ASP A 267 -4.21 -8.13 -25.54
N GLU A 268 -5.43 -8.43 -25.99
CA GLU A 268 -6.62 -8.52 -25.15
C GLU A 268 -6.97 -7.26 -24.33
N ILE A 269 -6.55 -6.04 -24.73
CA ILE A 269 -6.80 -4.80 -23.95
C ILE A 269 -8.26 -4.70 -23.49
N PHE A 270 -9.21 -4.93 -24.40
CA PHE A 270 -10.65 -4.84 -24.16
C PHE A 270 -11.37 -6.20 -24.20
N TYR A 271 -10.65 -7.32 -24.13
CA TYR A 271 -11.29 -8.64 -24.15
C TYR A 271 -12.27 -8.76 -22.97
N GLY A 272 -13.57 -8.97 -23.24
CA GLY A 272 -14.59 -9.03 -22.20
C GLY A 272 -15.06 -7.68 -21.63
N ALA A 273 -14.52 -6.54 -22.09
CA ALA A 273 -15.02 -5.20 -21.75
C ALA A 273 -16.29 -4.87 -22.55
N THR A 274 -17.42 -5.48 -22.17
CA THR A 274 -18.64 -5.51 -23.00
C THR A 274 -19.30 -4.16 -23.24
N SER A 275 -19.06 -3.14 -22.40
CA SER A 275 -19.59 -1.79 -22.59
C SER A 275 -18.73 -0.92 -23.51
N PHE A 276 -17.50 -1.32 -23.84
CA PHE A 276 -16.56 -0.48 -24.56
C PHE A 276 -17.02 -0.28 -26.01
N ASN A 277 -17.33 0.97 -26.36
CA ASN A 277 -17.78 1.37 -27.70
C ASN A 277 -17.26 2.76 -28.06
N GLN A 278 -15.96 2.99 -27.87
CA GLN A 278 -15.30 4.27 -28.14
C GLN A 278 -14.46 4.21 -29.41
N PRO A 279 -14.33 5.34 -30.15
CA PRO A 279 -13.48 5.38 -31.33
C PRO A 279 -12.01 5.20 -30.97
N LEU A 280 -11.32 4.32 -31.73
CA LEU A 280 -9.88 4.06 -31.64
C LEU A 280 -9.13 4.47 -32.92
N ASN A 281 -9.78 5.17 -33.84
CA ASN A 281 -9.22 5.52 -35.15
C ASN A 281 -8.05 6.53 -35.09
N ALA A 282 -7.74 7.07 -33.91
CA ALA A 282 -6.58 7.95 -33.68
C ALA A 282 -5.33 7.19 -33.20
N TRP A 283 -5.46 5.90 -32.88
CA TRP A 283 -4.34 5.09 -32.41
C TRP A 283 -3.42 4.70 -33.57
N ASP A 284 -2.15 5.05 -33.47
CA ASP A 284 -1.11 4.52 -34.33
C ASP A 284 -0.61 3.17 -33.78
N VAL A 285 -1.03 2.08 -34.42
CA VAL A 285 -0.71 0.70 -34.02
C VAL A 285 0.39 0.07 -34.89
N SER A 286 1.19 0.87 -35.60
CA SER A 286 2.21 0.34 -36.53
C SER A 286 3.34 -0.44 -35.84
N ASN A 287 3.53 -0.24 -34.53
CA ASN A 287 4.58 -0.89 -33.73
C ASN A 287 4.12 -2.16 -32.98
N VAL A 288 2.86 -2.57 -33.16
CA VAL A 288 2.25 -3.77 -32.55
C VAL A 288 2.50 -5.02 -33.39
#